data_AF-A0A812ZQ96-F1
#
_entry.id   AF-A0A812ZQ96-F1
#
_cell.length_a   1.000
_cell.length_b   1.000
_cell.length_c   1.000
_cell.angle_alpha   90.00
_cell.angle_beta   90.00
_cell.angle_gamma   90.00
#
_symmetry.space_group_name_H-M   'P 1'
#
loop_
_entity.id
_entity.type
_entity.pdbx_description
1 polymer ?
#
loop_
_entity_poly.entity_id
_entity_poly.type
_entity_poly.pdbx_seq_one_letter_code
_entity_poly.pdbx_strand_id
1 'polypeptide(L)'
;MAEEETELNILNGRFKYDARKWNGVSKSSFDFVSKLLQRDPDQRMTAEQALAHPWVAEREQFPSGTESAGLDASVVHSLAEYSRASKFRRTCMQVMAWSLNNAEMAEVREAFMELDVQKTGAIQLHQLKSVLEERFNICDEETRKIFEALDSSNNEEVGYSEFLAAMMSSRIQVHEDLVRAAFQRYDEDDSGYISVENLRQVLTESLDSPETAEEMLSGVSVFAGAEQRVS
;
A
#
# COMPACT_ATOMS: atom_id res chain seq x y z
N MET A 1 -23.69 20.02 -24.37
CA MET A 1 -23.51 21.46 -24.08
C MET A 1 -22.51 21.69 -22.93
N ALA A 2 -22.75 21.26 -21.68
CA ALA A 2 -21.81 21.49 -20.58
C ALA A 2 -20.50 20.66 -20.64
N GLU A 3 -20.58 19.39 -21.09
CA GLU A 3 -19.38 18.55 -21.31
C GLU A 3 -18.52 19.08 -22.45
N GLU A 4 -19.14 19.44 -23.58
CA GLU A 4 -18.48 20.02 -24.75
C GLU A 4 -17.81 21.37 -24.43
N GLU A 5 -18.41 22.20 -23.58
CA GLU A 5 -17.80 23.44 -23.07
C GLU A 5 -16.61 23.15 -22.14
N THR A 6 -16.71 22.12 -21.29
CA THR A 6 -15.62 21.67 -20.40
C THR A 6 -14.42 21.20 -21.22
N GLU A 7 -14.63 20.33 -22.20
CA GLU A 7 -13.59 19.85 -23.11
C GLU A 7 -12.90 21.00 -23.84
N LEU A 8 -13.69 21.95 -24.36
CA LEU A 8 -13.17 23.11 -25.07
C LEU A 8 -12.35 24.03 -24.16
N ASN A 9 -12.73 24.16 -22.89
CA ASN A 9 -11.97 24.92 -21.90
C ASN A 9 -10.66 24.22 -21.52
N ILE A 10 -10.66 22.89 -21.37
CA ILE A 10 -9.46 22.08 -21.12
C ILE A 10 -8.49 22.21 -22.31
N LEU A 11 -8.98 22.02 -23.54
CA LEU A 11 -8.17 22.10 -24.77
C LEU A 11 -7.54 23.48 -24.95
N ASN A 12 -8.23 24.54 -24.51
CA ASN A 12 -7.75 25.92 -24.60
C ASN A 12 -6.95 26.37 -23.35
N GLY A 13 -6.82 25.53 -22.32
CA GLY A 13 -6.18 25.91 -21.06
C GLY A 13 -6.89 27.06 -20.34
N ARG A 14 -8.19 27.24 -20.56
CA ARG A 14 -8.97 28.33 -19.97
C ARG A 14 -9.56 27.89 -18.63
N PHE A 15 -8.96 28.36 -17.56
CA PHE A 15 -9.49 28.25 -16.20
C PHE A 15 -9.56 29.64 -15.55
N LYS A 16 -10.44 29.79 -14.57
CA LYS A 16 -10.62 31.04 -13.82
C LYS A 16 -10.44 30.75 -12.33
N TYR A 17 -9.65 31.58 -11.67
CA TYR A 17 -9.58 31.59 -10.22
C TYR A 17 -10.77 32.37 -9.67
N ASP A 18 -11.71 31.68 -9.01
CA ASP A 18 -12.82 32.35 -8.31
C ASP A 18 -12.28 33.10 -7.09
N ALA A 19 -12.22 34.43 -7.16
CA ALA A 19 -11.68 35.27 -6.10
C ALA A 19 -12.30 35.00 -4.71
N ARG A 20 -13.55 34.52 -4.62
CA ARG A 20 -14.19 34.17 -3.35
C ARG A 20 -13.61 32.91 -2.71
N LYS A 21 -13.23 31.93 -3.52
CA LYS A 21 -12.63 30.67 -3.06
C LYS A 21 -11.12 30.81 -2.81
N TRP A 22 -10.47 31.75 -3.50
CA TRP A 22 -9.01 31.92 -3.50
C TRP A 22 -8.49 33.06 -2.60
N ASN A 23 -9.37 33.81 -1.92
CA ASN A 23 -9.00 34.98 -1.10
C ASN A 23 -8.04 34.65 0.07
N GLY A 24 -8.01 33.41 0.55
CA GLY A 24 -7.13 32.96 1.64
C GLY A 24 -5.95 32.09 1.19
N VAL A 25 -5.75 31.92 -0.12
CA VAL A 25 -4.80 30.97 -0.68
C VAL A 25 -3.42 31.64 -0.82
N SER A 26 -2.36 30.95 -0.40
CA SER A 26 -1.02 31.54 -0.37
C SER A 26 -0.48 31.77 -1.78
N LYS A 27 0.37 32.79 -1.95
CA LYS A 27 1.03 33.06 -3.25
C LYS A 27 1.84 31.86 -3.74
N SER A 28 2.50 31.14 -2.82
CA SER A 28 3.29 29.94 -3.12
C SER A 28 2.43 28.80 -3.68
N SER A 29 1.23 28.61 -3.11
CA SER A 29 0.27 27.60 -3.63
C SER A 29 -0.33 27.98 -4.99
N PHE A 30 -0.55 29.27 -5.22
CA PHE A 30 -0.99 29.76 -6.52
C PHE A 30 0.09 29.55 -7.59
N ASP A 31 1.34 29.87 -7.26
CA ASP A 31 2.50 29.62 -8.13
C ASP A 31 2.60 28.13 -8.51
N PHE A 32 2.49 27.24 -7.52
CA PHE A 32 2.48 25.79 -7.71
C PHE A 32 1.41 25.33 -8.71
N VAL A 33 0.14 25.70 -8.47
CA VAL A 33 -0.99 25.33 -9.34
C VAL A 33 -0.81 25.90 -10.74
N SER A 34 -0.32 27.14 -10.86
CA SER A 34 -0.11 27.78 -12.16
C SER A 34 0.94 27.07 -13.02
N LYS A 35 1.97 26.48 -12.40
CA LYS A 35 3.03 25.71 -13.07
C LYS A 35 2.59 24.27 -13.43
N LEU A 36 1.59 23.72 -12.74
CA LEU A 36 0.96 22.43 -13.09
C LEU A 36 -0.10 22.56 -14.18
N LEU A 37 -0.80 23.69 -14.25
CA LEU A 37 -1.86 23.94 -15.23
C LEU A 37 -1.34 24.57 -16.53
N GLN A 38 -0.07 24.34 -16.87
CA GLN A 38 0.49 24.75 -18.16
C GLN A 38 -0.09 23.90 -19.28
N ARG A 39 -0.60 24.57 -20.32
CA ARG A 39 -1.20 23.92 -21.51
C ARG A 39 -0.14 23.14 -22.29
N ASP A 40 1.04 23.73 -22.44
CA ASP A 40 2.19 23.10 -23.07
C ASP A 40 2.82 22.09 -22.09
N PRO A 41 2.88 20.79 -22.43
CA PRO A 41 3.50 19.76 -21.58
C PRO A 41 4.96 20.04 -21.26
N ASP A 42 5.72 20.65 -22.19
CA ASP A 42 7.15 20.91 -21.99
C ASP A 42 7.41 22.06 -21.00
N GLN A 43 6.41 22.92 -20.79
CA GLN A 43 6.44 23.98 -19.78
C GLN A 43 5.82 23.56 -18.45
N ARG A 44 5.12 22.42 -18.42
CA ARG A 44 4.48 21.89 -17.22
C ARG A 44 5.54 21.24 -16.33
N MET A 45 5.48 21.52 -15.04
CA MET A 45 6.36 20.84 -14.10
C MET A 45 6.18 19.32 -14.17
N THR A 46 7.28 18.59 -14.12
CA THR A 46 7.26 17.15 -13.88
C THR A 46 6.79 16.88 -12.44
N ALA A 47 6.38 15.64 -12.14
CA ALA A 47 6.02 15.25 -10.78
C ALA A 47 7.17 15.48 -9.78
N GLU A 48 8.41 15.22 -10.20
CA GLU A 48 9.62 15.45 -9.41
C GLU A 48 9.84 16.95 -9.12
N GLN A 49 9.72 17.81 -10.14
CA GLN A 49 9.81 19.26 -9.97
C GLN A 49 8.70 19.81 -9.08
N ALA A 50 7.49 19.25 -9.20
CA ALA A 50 6.34 19.61 -8.37
C ALA A 50 6.57 19.22 -6.90
N LEU A 51 7.12 18.04 -6.64
CA LEU A 51 7.46 17.59 -5.29
C LEU A 51 8.50 18.52 -4.63
N ALA A 52 9.48 19.00 -5.40
CA ALA A 52 10.52 19.93 -4.93
C ALA A 52 10.04 21.40 -4.79
N HIS A 53 8.81 21.72 -5.19
CA HIS A 53 8.31 23.09 -5.16
C HIS A 53 8.19 23.63 -3.72
N PRO A 54 8.56 24.90 -3.43
CA PRO A 54 8.56 25.46 -2.07
C PRO A 54 7.25 25.25 -1.31
N TRP A 55 6.10 25.41 -1.99
CA TRP A 55 4.79 25.18 -1.37
C TRP A 55 4.59 23.76 -0.81
N VAL A 56 5.16 22.75 -1.46
CA VAL A 56 5.08 21.35 -1.03
C VAL A 56 6.16 21.04 -0.01
N ALA A 57 7.40 21.46 -0.27
CA ALA A 57 8.54 21.23 0.61
C ALA A 57 8.40 21.93 1.99
N GLU A 58 7.84 23.13 2.03
CA GLU A 58 7.58 23.86 3.29
C GLU A 58 6.43 23.24 4.10
N ARG A 59 5.56 22.44 3.48
CA ARG A 59 4.45 21.77 4.18
C ARG A 59 4.96 20.67 5.12
N GLU A 60 6.08 20.03 4.80
CA GLU A 60 6.74 19.08 5.71
C GLU A 60 7.18 19.75 7.05
N GLN A 61 7.23 21.09 7.13
CA GLN A 61 7.57 21.84 8.35
C GLN A 61 6.36 22.11 9.25
N PHE A 62 5.14 21.90 8.77
CA PHE A 62 3.94 22.00 9.59
C PHE A 62 3.58 20.60 10.07
N PRO A 63 3.67 20.31 11.38
CA PRO A 63 3.27 19.00 11.89
C PRO A 63 1.80 18.79 11.55
N SER A 64 1.55 17.85 10.65
CA SER A 64 0.24 17.25 10.49
C SER A 64 -0.09 16.68 11.87
N GLY A 65 -1.17 17.13 12.52
CA GLY A 65 -1.54 16.76 13.89
C GLY A 65 -1.89 15.27 14.10
N THR A 66 -1.47 14.41 13.17
CA THR A 66 -1.46 12.96 13.26
C THR A 66 -0.05 12.54 13.58
N GLU A 67 0.20 12.20 14.85
CA GLU A 67 1.41 11.51 15.30
C GLU A 67 1.42 10.09 14.69
N SER A 68 1.69 9.96 13.38
CA SER A 68 2.02 8.66 12.80
C SER A 68 3.35 8.24 13.40
N ALA A 69 3.40 7.02 13.92
CA ALA A 69 4.61 6.49 14.51
C ALA A 69 5.64 6.29 13.40
N GLY A 70 6.81 6.94 13.55
CA GLY A 70 7.97 6.70 12.70
C GLY A 70 8.48 5.26 12.81
N LEU A 71 9.58 4.97 12.12
CA LEU A 71 10.13 3.62 12.12
C LEU A 71 10.69 3.26 13.51
N ASP A 72 10.16 2.19 14.11
CA ASP A 72 10.62 1.66 15.39
C ASP A 72 10.72 0.13 15.40
N ALA A 73 11.09 -0.45 16.54
CA ALA A 73 11.29 -1.88 16.70
C ALA A 73 10.02 -2.72 16.42
N SER A 74 8.83 -2.13 16.58
CA SER A 74 7.56 -2.82 16.36
C SER A 74 7.23 -2.91 14.86
N VAL A 75 7.63 -1.91 14.05
CA VAL A 75 7.56 -2.02 12.58
C VAL A 75 8.48 -3.14 12.11
N VAL A 76 9.73 -3.17 12.58
CA VAL A 76 10.70 -4.22 12.23
C VAL A 76 10.20 -5.60 12.66
N HIS A 77 9.62 -5.71 13.85
CA HIS A 77 8.99 -6.94 14.31
C HIS A 77 7.85 -7.39 13.39
N SER A 78 7.02 -6.46 12.90
CA SER A 78 5.94 -6.78 11.95
C SER A 78 6.47 -7.33 10.63
N LEU A 79 7.54 -6.73 10.09
CA LEU A 79 8.20 -7.20 8.88
C LEU A 79 8.77 -8.62 9.06
N ALA A 80 9.40 -8.89 10.21
CA ALA A 80 9.93 -10.22 10.55
C ALA A 80 8.84 -11.27 10.80
N GLU A 81 7.73 -10.90 11.46
CA GLU A 81 6.59 -11.81 11.65
C GLU A 81 5.91 -12.14 10.32
N TYR A 82 5.78 -11.13 9.44
CA TYR A 82 5.24 -11.32 8.10
C TYR A 82 6.09 -12.30 7.28
N SER A 83 7.43 -12.21 7.37
CA SER A 83 8.32 -13.13 6.64
C SER A 83 8.19 -14.59 7.09
N ARG A 84 7.90 -14.80 8.37
CA ARG A 84 7.69 -16.12 8.99
C ARG A 84 6.28 -16.68 8.80
N ALA A 85 5.32 -15.83 8.41
CA ALA A 85 3.94 -16.25 8.15
C ALA A 85 3.87 -17.24 6.98
N SER A 86 2.85 -18.11 6.96
CA SER A 86 2.63 -18.99 5.81
C SER A 86 2.27 -18.17 4.56
N LYS A 87 2.54 -18.72 3.38
CA LYS A 87 2.19 -18.07 2.11
C LYS A 87 0.70 -17.71 2.04
N PHE A 88 -0.18 -18.61 2.49
CA PHE A 88 -1.63 -18.34 2.59
C PHE A 88 -1.93 -17.13 3.47
N ARG A 89 -1.35 -17.08 4.68
CA ARG A 89 -1.59 -15.97 5.61
C ARG A 89 -1.10 -14.65 5.04
N ARG A 90 0.06 -14.65 4.36
CA ARG A 90 0.57 -13.47 3.64
C ARG A 90 -0.41 -13.02 2.57
N THR A 91 -0.92 -13.92 1.73
CA THR A 91 -1.85 -13.50 0.68
C THR A 91 -3.20 -13.02 1.22
N CYS A 92 -3.69 -13.57 2.34
CA CYS A 92 -4.84 -12.98 3.03
C CYS A 92 -4.56 -11.55 3.50
N MET A 93 -3.39 -11.30 4.11
CA MET A 93 -2.99 -9.95 4.53
C MET A 93 -2.88 -8.99 3.33
N GLN A 94 -2.35 -9.45 2.20
CA GLN A 94 -2.30 -8.65 0.98
C GLN A 94 -3.67 -8.27 0.48
N VAL A 95 -4.61 -9.23 0.41
CA VAL A 95 -5.99 -8.96 0.01
C VAL A 95 -6.65 -7.97 0.97
N MET A 96 -6.45 -8.14 2.28
CA MET A 96 -7.00 -7.22 3.28
C MET A 96 -6.40 -5.81 3.16
N ALA A 97 -5.13 -5.67 2.77
CA ALA A 97 -4.48 -4.37 2.63
C ALA A 97 -5.20 -3.45 1.62
N TRP A 98 -5.83 -4.01 0.58
CA TRP A 98 -6.65 -3.25 -0.39
C TRP A 98 -7.96 -2.71 0.20
N SER A 99 -8.39 -3.25 1.34
CA SER A 99 -9.63 -2.87 2.02
C SER A 99 -9.41 -1.89 3.17
N LEU A 100 -8.16 -1.48 3.40
CA LEU A 100 -7.82 -0.52 4.44
C LEU A 100 -8.36 0.87 4.10
N ASN A 101 -8.76 1.61 5.14
CA ASN A 101 -9.17 2.99 5.00
C ASN A 101 -7.98 3.96 5.15
N ASN A 102 -8.21 5.23 4.82
CA ASN A 102 -7.16 6.25 4.84
C ASN A 102 -6.55 6.49 6.24
N ALA A 103 -7.31 6.29 7.31
CA ALA A 103 -6.81 6.48 8.67
C ALA A 103 -5.84 5.34 9.05
N GLU A 104 -6.22 4.09 8.75
CA GLU A 104 -5.38 2.91 8.99
C GLU A 104 -4.09 2.95 8.17
N MET A 105 -4.18 3.30 6.89
CA MET A 105 -3.00 3.48 6.04
C MET A 105 -2.07 4.56 6.61
N ALA A 106 -2.63 5.66 7.10
CA ALA A 106 -1.85 6.78 7.64
C ALA A 106 -1.05 6.41 8.90
N GLU A 107 -1.44 5.38 9.66
CA GLU A 107 -0.74 5.00 10.91
C GLU A 107 0.73 4.66 10.69
N VAL A 108 1.03 3.98 9.58
CA VAL A 108 2.36 3.44 9.24
C VAL A 108 3.04 4.19 8.10
N ARG A 109 2.46 5.31 7.68
CA ARG A 109 2.94 6.08 6.53
C ARG A 109 4.34 6.65 6.75
N GLU A 110 4.61 7.21 7.93
CA GLU A 110 5.92 7.79 8.22
C GLU A 110 7.01 6.70 8.24
N ALA A 111 6.71 5.53 8.81
CA ALA A 111 7.64 4.40 8.77
C ALA A 111 7.98 3.96 7.34
N PHE A 112 7.01 3.96 6.41
CA PHE A 112 7.28 3.69 4.99
C PHE A 112 8.17 4.77 4.37
N MET A 113 7.89 6.05 4.63
CA MET A 113 8.68 7.17 4.11
C MET A 113 10.12 7.18 4.64
N GLU A 114 10.34 6.73 5.88
CA GLU A 114 11.68 6.56 6.44
C GLU A 114 12.48 5.43 5.77
N LEU A 115 11.80 4.41 5.23
CA LEU A 115 12.42 3.33 4.47
C LEU A 115 12.63 3.72 2.99
N ASP A 116 11.67 4.42 2.39
CA ASP A 116 11.78 4.97 1.03
C ASP A 116 12.55 6.30 1.01
N VAL A 117 13.84 6.22 1.31
CA VAL A 117 14.75 7.37 1.38
C VAL A 117 14.77 8.19 0.08
N GLN A 118 14.61 7.52 -1.07
CA GLN A 118 14.63 8.17 -2.39
C GLN A 118 13.26 8.73 -2.80
N LYS A 119 12.22 8.50 -2.01
CA LYS A 119 10.84 8.94 -2.26
C LYS A 119 10.31 8.50 -3.63
N THR A 120 10.69 7.30 -4.08
CA THR A 120 10.26 6.73 -5.38
C THR A 120 8.85 6.15 -5.30
N GLY A 121 8.32 5.94 -4.10
CA GLY A 121 7.06 5.24 -3.83
C GLY A 121 7.24 3.73 -3.64
N ALA A 122 8.47 3.23 -3.68
CA ALA A 122 8.79 1.82 -3.49
C ALA A 122 10.13 1.65 -2.76
N ILE A 123 10.22 0.62 -1.92
CA ILE A 123 11.42 0.35 -1.13
C ILE A 123 12.25 -0.72 -1.83
N GLN A 124 13.47 -0.37 -2.24
CA GLN A 124 14.42 -1.35 -2.78
C GLN A 124 15.18 -2.06 -1.65
N LEU A 125 15.71 -3.26 -1.95
CA LEU A 125 16.46 -4.07 -0.97
C LEU A 125 17.60 -3.31 -0.31
N HIS A 126 18.35 -2.51 -1.08
CA HIS A 126 19.47 -1.75 -0.55
C HIS A 126 19.04 -0.65 0.45
N GLN A 127 17.86 -0.04 0.24
CA GLN A 127 17.28 0.96 1.15
C GLN A 127 16.83 0.28 2.44
N LEU A 128 16.07 -0.81 2.32
CA LEU A 128 15.63 -1.60 3.48
C LEU A 128 16.82 -2.07 4.31
N LYS A 129 17.85 -2.61 3.64
CA LYS A 129 19.09 -3.07 4.27
C LYS A 129 19.80 -1.97 5.04
N SER A 130 20.08 -0.83 4.41
CA SER A 130 20.77 0.28 5.07
C SER A 130 20.04 0.69 6.34
N VAL A 131 18.72 0.84 6.30
CA VAL A 131 17.95 1.27 7.48
C VAL A 131 17.90 0.19 8.57
N LEU A 132 17.68 -1.08 8.22
CA LEU A 132 17.58 -2.16 9.21
C LEU A 132 18.94 -2.51 9.85
N GLU A 133 20.03 -2.47 9.09
CA GLU A 133 21.38 -2.68 9.60
C GLU A 133 21.81 -1.52 10.50
N GLU A 134 21.65 -0.27 10.06
CA GLU A 134 22.15 0.90 10.78
C GLU A 134 21.36 1.20 12.07
N ARG A 135 20.03 1.04 12.05
CA ARG A 135 19.18 1.44 13.18
C ARG A 135 18.80 0.31 14.12
N PHE A 136 18.72 -0.93 13.61
CA PHE A 136 18.19 -2.07 14.36
C PHE A 136 19.16 -3.25 14.43
N ASN A 137 20.33 -3.15 13.78
CA ASN A 137 21.36 -4.19 13.78
C ASN A 137 20.83 -5.56 13.31
N ILE A 138 19.93 -5.55 12.32
CA ILE A 138 19.45 -6.74 11.63
C ILE A 138 20.46 -7.09 10.55
N CYS A 139 20.85 -8.36 10.42
CA CYS A 139 21.85 -8.76 9.43
C CYS A 139 21.29 -8.83 8.00
N ASP A 140 22.18 -8.78 7.01
CA ASP A 140 21.86 -8.92 5.57
C ASP A 140 20.99 -10.15 5.26
N GLU A 141 21.33 -11.30 5.85
CA GLU A 141 20.61 -12.56 5.63
C GLU A 141 19.15 -12.50 6.11
N GLU A 142 18.91 -11.89 7.26
CA GLU A 142 17.55 -11.73 7.78
C GLU A 142 16.78 -10.66 7.00
N THR A 143 17.46 -9.57 6.62
CA THR A 143 16.86 -8.50 5.80
C THR A 143 16.44 -9.01 4.43
N ARG A 144 17.25 -9.87 3.81
CA ARG A 144 16.93 -10.51 2.53
C ARG A 144 15.68 -11.39 2.64
N LYS A 145 15.57 -12.20 3.69
CA LYS A 145 14.36 -13.01 3.93
C LYS A 145 13.11 -12.17 4.13
N ILE A 146 13.24 -11.06 4.85
CA ILE A 146 12.15 -10.10 5.02
C ILE A 146 11.75 -9.52 3.65
N PHE A 147 12.72 -9.08 2.87
CA PHE A 147 12.49 -8.50 1.55
C PHE A 147 11.81 -9.49 0.59
N GLU A 148 12.34 -10.70 0.45
CA GLU A 148 11.79 -11.76 -0.40
C GLU A 148 10.36 -12.15 0.01
N ALA A 149 10.00 -12.03 1.28
CA ALA A 149 8.64 -12.29 1.72
C ALA A 149 7.67 -11.13 1.42
N LEU A 150 8.19 -9.89 1.39
CA LEU A 150 7.42 -8.67 1.10
C LEU A 150 7.17 -8.50 -0.40
N ASP A 151 8.21 -8.68 -1.22
CA ASP A 151 8.15 -8.58 -2.69
C ASP A 151 7.43 -9.79 -3.26
N SER A 152 6.11 -9.73 -3.23
CA SER A 152 5.25 -10.78 -3.76
C SER A 152 5.11 -10.74 -5.27
N SER A 153 5.46 -9.61 -5.87
CA SER A 153 5.40 -9.39 -7.31
C SER A 153 6.70 -9.78 -8.04
N ASN A 154 7.77 -10.06 -7.29
CA ASN A 154 9.12 -10.34 -7.79
C ASN A 154 9.65 -9.24 -8.72
N ASN A 155 9.33 -7.98 -8.42
CA ASN A 155 9.78 -6.82 -9.21
C ASN A 155 11.01 -6.12 -8.59
N GLU A 156 11.61 -6.71 -7.56
CA GLU A 156 12.74 -6.16 -6.80
C GLU A 156 12.42 -4.85 -6.04
N GLU A 157 11.14 -4.56 -5.81
CA GLU A 157 10.65 -3.36 -5.16
C GLU A 157 9.45 -3.64 -4.23
N VAL A 158 9.54 -3.23 -2.97
CA VAL A 158 8.39 -3.34 -2.06
C VAL A 158 7.49 -2.13 -2.19
N GLY A 159 6.29 -2.35 -2.74
CA GLY A 159 5.26 -1.33 -2.86
C GLY A 159 4.58 -1.00 -1.53
N TYR A 160 3.87 0.13 -1.47
CA TYR A 160 3.16 0.52 -0.25
C TYR A 160 2.09 -0.48 0.18
N SER A 161 1.38 -1.12 -0.75
CA SER A 161 0.39 -2.16 -0.45
C SER A 161 1.00 -3.41 0.20
N GLU A 162 2.20 -3.80 -0.22
CA GLU A 162 2.93 -4.95 0.35
C GLU A 162 3.45 -4.62 1.75
N PHE A 163 3.95 -3.40 1.94
CA PHE A 163 4.32 -2.91 3.27
C PHE A 163 3.11 -2.87 4.22
N LEU A 164 1.96 -2.36 3.76
CA LEU A 164 0.72 -2.34 4.55
C LEU A 164 0.29 -3.75 4.98
N ALA A 165 0.37 -4.73 4.09
CA ALA A 165 0.06 -6.12 4.41
C ALA A 165 0.93 -6.65 5.56
N ALA A 166 2.23 -6.34 5.56
CA ALA A 166 3.13 -6.72 6.65
C ALA A 166 2.79 -6.03 7.97
N MET A 167 2.34 -4.78 7.92
CA MET A 167 1.92 -4.02 9.10
C MET A 167 0.67 -4.60 9.78
N MET A 168 -0.15 -5.39 9.08
CA MET A 168 -1.32 -6.08 9.68
C MET A 168 -0.93 -7.17 10.69
N SER A 169 0.35 -7.55 10.75
CA SER A 169 0.84 -8.51 11.75
C SER A 169 0.85 -7.95 13.17
N SER A 170 0.93 -6.63 13.34
CA SER A 170 0.89 -6.02 14.68
C SER A 170 0.41 -4.57 14.75
N ARG A 171 0.65 -3.77 13.71
CA ARG A 171 0.37 -2.33 13.69
C ARG A 171 -1.07 -2.02 13.33
N ILE A 172 -1.55 -2.64 12.26
CA ILE A 172 -2.91 -2.44 11.78
C ILE A 172 -3.78 -3.52 12.38
N GLN A 173 -4.76 -3.11 13.19
CA GLN A 173 -5.65 -4.05 13.84
C GLN A 173 -6.55 -4.75 12.80
N VAL A 174 -6.40 -6.06 12.65
CA VAL A 174 -7.31 -6.85 11.82
C VAL A 174 -8.68 -6.90 12.50
N HIS A 175 -9.70 -6.37 11.83
CA HIS A 175 -11.09 -6.40 12.29
C HIS A 175 -11.99 -7.19 11.32
N GLU A 176 -13.20 -7.50 11.78
CA GLU A 176 -14.13 -8.41 11.09
C GLU A 176 -14.44 -7.96 9.66
N ASP A 177 -14.54 -6.66 9.40
CA ASP A 177 -14.85 -6.16 8.06
C ASP A 177 -13.73 -6.40 7.05
N LEU A 178 -12.45 -6.33 7.47
CA LEU A 178 -11.31 -6.67 6.60
C LEU A 178 -11.32 -8.15 6.27
N VAL A 179 -11.55 -9.00 7.28
CA VAL A 179 -11.65 -10.45 7.10
C VAL A 179 -12.82 -10.79 6.18
N ARG A 180 -13.97 -10.14 6.37
CA ARG A 180 -15.16 -10.33 5.53
C ARG A 180 -14.92 -9.88 4.09
N ALA A 181 -14.30 -8.71 3.89
CA ALA A 181 -13.96 -8.20 2.57
C ALA A 181 -12.98 -9.12 1.84
N ALA A 182 -11.97 -9.63 2.55
CA ALA A 182 -11.06 -10.62 2.00
C ALA A 182 -11.77 -11.92 1.65
N PHE A 183 -12.62 -12.44 2.54
CA PHE A 183 -13.40 -13.65 2.30
C PHE A 183 -14.27 -13.52 1.05
N GLN A 184 -15.04 -12.43 0.93
CA GLN A 184 -15.88 -12.15 -0.24
C GLN A 184 -15.09 -12.03 -1.53
N ARG A 185 -13.83 -11.61 -1.46
CA ARG A 185 -12.96 -11.52 -2.63
C ARG A 185 -12.45 -12.89 -3.09
N TYR A 186 -12.31 -13.84 -2.17
CA TYR A 186 -12.00 -15.23 -2.50
C TYR A 186 -13.24 -16.02 -2.93
N ASP A 187 -14.35 -15.91 -2.19
CA ASP A 187 -15.62 -16.62 -2.45
C ASP A 187 -16.42 -15.96 -3.59
N GLU A 188 -15.87 -15.97 -4.81
CA GLU A 188 -16.48 -15.36 -6.01
C GLU A 188 -17.86 -15.95 -6.35
N ASP A 189 -18.10 -17.21 -6.00
CA ASP A 189 -19.35 -17.93 -6.21
C ASP A 189 -20.36 -17.78 -5.06
N ASP A 190 -20.06 -16.99 -4.02
CA ASP A 190 -20.91 -16.73 -2.84
C ASP A 190 -21.39 -18.03 -2.18
N SER A 191 -20.51 -19.04 -2.18
CA SER A 191 -20.80 -20.38 -1.66
C SER A 191 -20.81 -20.42 -0.13
N GLY A 192 -20.21 -19.42 0.52
CA GLY A 192 -19.95 -19.37 1.95
C GLY A 192 -18.70 -20.15 2.37
N TYR A 193 -17.91 -20.66 1.41
CA TYR A 193 -16.68 -21.41 1.66
C TYR A 193 -15.60 -21.07 0.63
N ILE A 194 -14.33 -21.00 1.04
CA ILE A 194 -13.23 -20.81 0.09
C ILE A 194 -12.78 -22.18 -0.42
N SER A 195 -13.06 -22.46 -1.70
CA SER A 195 -12.63 -23.69 -2.38
C SER A 195 -11.22 -23.59 -2.97
N VAL A 196 -10.66 -24.73 -3.41
CA VAL A 196 -9.38 -24.77 -4.15
C VAL A 196 -9.45 -23.92 -5.41
N GLU A 197 -10.60 -23.91 -6.09
CA GLU A 197 -10.76 -23.18 -7.33
C GLU A 197 -10.82 -21.67 -7.09
N ASN A 198 -11.51 -21.22 -6.03
CA ASN A 198 -11.50 -19.83 -5.59
C ASN A 198 -10.08 -19.33 -5.31
N LEU A 199 -9.28 -20.13 -4.57
CA LEU A 199 -7.89 -19.80 -4.32
C LEU A 199 -7.07 -19.81 -5.58
N ARG A 200 -7.27 -20.79 -6.48
CA ARG A 200 -6.59 -20.79 -7.77
C ARG A 200 -6.87 -19.52 -8.54
N GLN A 201 -8.11 -19.06 -8.64
CA GLN A 201 -8.46 -17.86 -9.40
C GLN A 201 -7.85 -16.58 -8.84
N VAL A 202 -7.98 -16.35 -7.53
CA VAL A 202 -7.45 -15.12 -6.90
C VAL A 202 -5.92 -15.16 -6.81
N LEU A 203 -5.34 -16.34 -6.69
CA LEU A 203 -3.90 -16.50 -6.51
C LEU A 203 -3.16 -16.82 -7.82
N THR A 204 -3.81 -17.12 -8.95
CA THR A 204 -3.09 -17.42 -10.21
C THR A 204 -2.35 -16.22 -10.79
N GLU A 205 -2.70 -14.99 -10.40
CA GLU A 205 -1.87 -13.82 -10.73
C GLU A 205 -0.57 -13.74 -9.90
N SER A 206 -0.46 -14.51 -8.81
CA SER A 206 0.66 -14.48 -7.84
C SER A 206 1.36 -15.84 -7.64
N LEU A 207 0.80 -16.94 -8.15
CA LEU A 207 1.31 -18.31 -7.94
C LEU A 207 1.88 -18.91 -9.21
N ASP A 208 3.18 -19.22 -9.16
CA ASP A 208 3.90 -19.93 -10.21
C ASP A 208 3.44 -21.40 -10.41
N SER A 209 2.63 -21.99 -9.50
CA SER A 209 2.16 -23.38 -9.68
C SER A 209 0.83 -23.76 -8.98
N PRO A 210 0.04 -24.67 -9.59
CA PRO A 210 -1.22 -25.21 -9.03
C PRO A 210 -1.05 -26.06 -7.76
N GLU A 211 0.13 -26.63 -7.52
CA GLU A 211 0.45 -27.44 -6.33
C GLU A 211 0.47 -26.57 -5.05
N THR A 212 0.82 -25.30 -5.21
CA THR A 212 0.90 -24.35 -4.10
C THR A 212 -0.47 -24.06 -3.48
N ALA A 213 -1.54 -24.03 -4.28
CA ALA A 213 -2.90 -23.77 -3.79
C ALA A 213 -3.46 -24.94 -2.94
N GLU A 214 -3.13 -26.18 -3.31
CA GLU A 214 -3.52 -27.37 -2.55
C GLU A 214 -2.75 -27.47 -1.23
N GLU A 215 -1.45 -27.15 -1.23
CA GLU A 215 -0.63 -27.06 -0.02
C GLU A 215 -1.18 -26.00 0.94
N MET A 216 -1.54 -24.81 0.42
CA MET A 216 -2.14 -23.73 1.21
C MET A 216 -3.44 -24.15 1.91
N LEU A 217 -4.34 -24.84 1.21
CA LEU A 217 -5.59 -25.32 1.81
C LEU A 217 -5.35 -26.43 2.82
N SER A 218 -4.40 -27.32 2.57
CA SER A 218 -4.07 -28.39 3.51
C SER A 218 -3.63 -27.84 4.88
N GLY A 219 -2.96 -26.68 4.90
CA GLY A 219 -2.53 -25.99 6.12
C GLY A 219 -3.66 -25.28 6.88
N VAL A 220 -4.80 -25.03 6.24
CA VAL A 220 -5.95 -24.28 6.80
C VAL A 220 -7.13 -25.20 7.17
N SER A 221 -7.25 -26.35 6.49
CA SER A 221 -8.41 -27.26 6.58
C SER A 221 -8.51 -28.08 7.89
N VAL A 222 -8.00 -27.56 9.02
CA VAL A 222 -8.02 -28.26 10.32
C VAL A 222 -9.38 -28.11 11.06
N PHE A 223 -10.37 -27.44 10.48
CA PHE A 223 -11.70 -27.27 11.09
C PHE A 223 -12.85 -27.62 10.14
N ALA A 224 -12.92 -28.87 9.70
CA ALA A 224 -14.20 -29.51 9.41
C ALA A 224 -14.45 -30.53 10.53
N GLY A 225 -14.99 -30.02 11.64
CA GLY A 225 -15.42 -30.82 12.78
C GLY A 225 -16.36 -31.94 12.32
N ALA A 226 -16.06 -33.12 12.85
CA ALA A 226 -16.86 -34.31 12.70
C ALA A 226 -18.34 -34.06 12.99
N GLU A 227 -19.18 -34.21 11.96
CA GLU A 227 -20.52 -34.76 12.16
C GLU A 227 -20.51 -36.22 11.71
N GLN A 228 -19.95 -37.08 12.58
CA GLN A 228 -20.49 -38.42 12.74
C GLN A 228 -21.93 -38.27 13.23
N ARG A 229 -22.90 -38.28 12.32
CA ARG A 229 -24.26 -38.71 12.68
C ARG A 229 -24.24 -40.23 12.79
N VAL A 230 -24.00 -40.67 14.02
CA VAL A 230 -24.35 -41.99 14.51
C VAL A 230 -25.88 -42.10 14.54
N SER A 231 -26.39 -43.12 13.83
CA SER A 231 -27.75 -43.71 13.87
C SER A 231 -28.94 -42.84 13.47
#